data_AF-A0AAT9M3I3-F1
#
_entry.id   AF-A0AAT9M3I3-F1
#
_cell.length_a   1.000
_cell.length_b   1.000
_cell.length_c   1.000
_cell.angle_alpha   90.00
_cell.angle_beta   90.00
_cell.angle_gamma   90.00
#
_symmetry.space_group_name_H-M   'P 1'
#
loop_
_entity.id
_entity.type
_entity.pdbx_description
1 polymer ?
#
loop_
_entity_poly.entity_id
_entity_poly.type
_entity_poly.pdbx_seq_one_letter_code
_entity_poly.pdbx_strand_id
1 'polypeptide(L)' 'MSIAVDNAIEEIEGAMRHLRDTMKGIPADVPGFRAAHEKARKLVGELTVWLTDAQSKVVDS' A
#
# COMPACT_ATOMS: atom_id res chain seq x y z
N MET A 1 -9.05 -17.56 -12.93
CA MET A 1 -8.11 -16.43 -13.13
C MET A 1 -6.73 -16.89 -13.55
N SER A 2 -5.94 -15.99 -14.12
CA SER A 2 -4.53 -16.21 -14.40
C SER A 2 -3.71 -16.10 -13.11
N ILE A 3 -2.97 -17.17 -12.75
CA ILE A 3 -2.03 -17.22 -11.62
C ILE A 3 -1.06 -16.02 -11.62
N ALA A 4 -0.71 -15.52 -12.80
CA ALA A 4 0.19 -14.36 -12.93
C ALA A 4 -0.42 -13.05 -12.39
N VAL A 5 -1.74 -12.88 -12.48
CA VAL A 5 -2.43 -11.69 -11.96
C VAL A 5 -2.50 -11.75 -10.44
N ASP A 6 -2.82 -12.93 -9.88
CA ASP A 6 -2.87 -13.12 -8.43
C ASP A 6 -1.50 -12.90 -7.79
N ASN A 7 -0.44 -13.46 -8.37
CA ASN A 7 0.94 -13.24 -7.92
C ASN A 7 1.35 -11.77 -7.98
N ALA A 8 0.99 -11.05 -9.05
CA ALA A 8 1.30 -9.63 -9.18
C ALA A 8 0.58 -8.79 -8.12
N ILE A 9 -0.67 -9.13 -7.79
CA ILE A 9 -1.43 -8.45 -6.72
C ILE A 9 -0.76 -8.69 -5.36
N GLU A 10 -0.38 -9.94 -5.05
CA GLU A 10 0.30 -10.27 -3.80
C GLU A 10 1.64 -9.52 -3.64
N GLU A 11 2.43 -9.42 -4.71
CA GLU A 11 3.68 -8.66 -4.72
C GLU A 11 3.45 -7.18 -4.46
N ILE A 12 2.44 -6.58 -5.11
CA ILE A 12 2.12 -5.16 -4.91
C ILE A 12 1.64 -4.92 -3.47
N GLU A 13 0.77 -5.78 -2.93
CA GLU A 13 0.36 -5.66 -1.53
C GLU A 13 1.54 -5.77 -0.57
N GLY A 14 2.47 -6.70 -0.83
CA GLY A 14 3.71 -6.85 -0.07
C GLY A 14 4.57 -5.59 -0.09
N ALA A 15 4.81 -5.01 -1.27
CA ALA A 15 5.56 -3.77 -1.44
C ALA A 15 4.90 -2.60 -0.69
N MET A 16 3.57 -2.53 -0.70
CA MET A 16 2.79 -1.49 -0.02
C MET A 16 2.85 -1.62 1.51
N ARG A 17 2.78 -2.86 2.03
CA ARG A 17 3.01 -3.13 3.46
C ARG A 17 4.42 -2.71 3.88
N HIS A 18 5.43 -3.08 3.09
CA HIS A 18 6.82 -2.71 3.35
C HIS A 18 6.99 -1.19 3.37
N LEU A 19 6.47 -0.47 2.38
CA LEU A 19 6.53 0.99 2.31
C LEU A 19 5.90 1.65 3.55
N ARG A 20 4.73 1.16 3.99
CA ARG A 20 4.06 1.63 5.21
C ARG A 20 4.93 1.43 6.46
N ASP A 21 5.61 0.30 6.55
CA ASP A 21 6.46 -0.03 7.70
C ASP A 21 7.76 0.78 7.69
N THR A 22 8.41 0.94 6.53
CA THR A 22 9.57 1.83 6.37
C THR A 22 9.24 3.25 6.82
N MET A 23 8.04 3.73 6.47
CA MET A 23 7.58 5.04 6.89
C MET A 23 7.46 5.16 8.42
N LYS A 24 7.05 4.13 9.17
CA LYS A 24 6.94 4.22 10.64
C LYS A 24 8.27 4.59 11.33
N GLY A 25 9.41 4.28 10.70
CA GLY A 25 10.75 4.54 11.23
C GLY A 25 11.30 5.93 10.96
N ILE A 26 10.60 6.77 10.17
CA ILE A 26 11.11 8.10 9.81
C ILE A 26 10.69 9.13 10.87
N PRO A 27 11.63 9.82 11.54
CA PRO A 27 11.33 10.81 12.56
C PRO A 27 10.40 11.93 12.03
N ALA A 28 9.24 12.09 12.67
CA ALA A 28 8.23 13.08 12.30
C ALA A 28 8.57 14.50 12.77
N ASP A 29 9.75 14.71 13.35
CA ASP A 29 10.24 15.97 13.92
C ASP A 29 11.05 16.81 12.92
N VAL A 30 11.32 16.28 11.72
CA VAL A 30 11.89 17.08 10.63
C VAL A 30 10.82 18.05 10.11
N PRO A 31 11.04 19.39 10.17
CA PRO A 31 10.06 20.37 9.71
C PRO A 31 9.66 20.13 8.24
N GLY A 32 8.35 20.15 7.97
CA GLY A 32 7.78 19.87 6.64
C GLY A 32 7.66 18.38 6.28
N PHE A 33 8.41 17.50 6.95
CA PHE A 33 8.36 16.07 6.69
C PHE A 33 7.11 15.40 7.28
N ARG A 34 6.67 15.81 8.48
CA ARG A 34 5.48 15.22 9.14
C ARG A 34 4.21 15.26 8.29
N ALA A 35 3.91 16.40 7.67
CA ALA A 35 2.71 16.57 6.87
C ALA A 35 2.78 15.75 5.57
N ALA A 36 3.95 15.71 4.92
CA ALA A 36 4.18 14.89 3.73
C ALA A 36 4.14 13.40 4.07
N HIS A 37 4.70 13.01 5.20
CA HIS A 37 4.70 11.64 5.73
C HIS A 37 3.30 11.14 6.05
N GLU A 38 2.51 11.93 6.77
CA GLU A 38 1.13 11.57 7.09
C GLU A 38 0.27 11.45 5.82
N LYS A 39 0.45 12.39 4.87
CA LYS A 39 -0.21 12.32 3.56
C LYS A 39 0.17 11.06 2.79
N ALA A 40 1.45 10.73 2.74
CA ALA A 40 1.94 9.50 2.11
C ALA A 40 1.34 8.26 2.80
N ARG A 41 1.25 8.27 4.14
CA ARG A 41 0.76 7.12 4.92
C ARG A 41 -0.70 6.85 4.60
N LYS A 42 -1.49 7.91 4.48
CA LYS A 42 -2.91 7.84 4.11
C LYS A 42 -3.10 7.31 2.69
N LEU A 43 -2.36 7.84 1.71
CA LEU A 43 -2.43 7.39 0.31
C LEU A 43 -2.03 5.92 0.16
N VAL A 44 -0.98 5.49 0.88
CA VAL A 44 -0.58 4.07 0.94
C VAL A 44 -1.68 3.22 1.57
N GLY A 45 -2.32 3.74 2.62
CA GLY A 45 -3.57 3.26 3.20
C GLY A 45 -4.63 2.92 2.16
N GLU A 46 -5.05 3.95 1.44
CA GLU A 46 -6.11 3.91 0.43
C GLU A 46 -5.75 2.95 -0.70
N LEU A 47 -4.53 3.00 -1.22
CA LEU A 47 -4.10 2.14 -2.31
C LEU A 47 -4.09 0.65 -1.92
N THR A 48 -3.70 0.29 -0.68
CA THR A 48 -3.83 -1.09 -0.21
C THR A 48 -5.28 -1.56 -0.26
N VAL A 49 -6.23 -0.75 0.22
CA VAL A 49 -7.66 -1.11 0.21
C VAL A 49 -8.18 -1.29 -1.21
N TRP A 50 -7.82 -0.39 -2.12
CA TRP A 50 -8.23 -0.47 -3.53
C TRP A 50 -7.70 -1.74 -4.22
N LEU A 51 -6.47 -2.15 -3.92
CA LEU A 51 -5.89 -3.36 -4.48
C LEU A 51 -6.57 -4.62 -3.94
N THR A 52 -6.85 -4.68 -2.64
CA THR A 52 -7.58 -5.81 -2.04
C THR A 52 -9.01 -5.91 -2.58
N ASP A 53 -9.71 -4.78 -2.75
CA ASP A 53 -11.05 -4.75 -3.37
C ASP A 53 -11.01 -5.17 -4.85
N ALA A 54 -10.01 -4.71 -5.60
CA ALA A 54 -9.79 -5.15 -6.98
C ALA A 54 -9.50 -6.65 -7.06
N GLN A 55 -8.70 -7.20 -6.14
CA GLN A 55 -8.45 -8.63 -6.04
C GLN A 55 -9.74 -9.41 -5.82
N SER A 56 -10.58 -9.00 -4.86
CA SER A 56 -11.86 -9.67 -4.59
C SER A 56 -12.74 -9.71 -5.84
N LYS A 57 -12.88 -8.58 -6.54
CA LYS A 57 -13.67 -8.49 -7.77
C LYS A 57 -13.13 -9.37 -8.88
N VAL A 58 -11.80 -9.44 -8.99
CA VAL A 58 -11.13 -10.31 -9.94
C VAL A 58 -11.45 -11.75 -9.58
N VAL A 59 -11.23 -12.21 -8.33
CA VAL A 59 -11.50 -13.58 -7.84
C VAL A 59 -12.95 -14.03 -7.99
N ASP A 60 -13.91 -13.13 -7.83
CA ASP A 60 -15.35 -13.41 -7.98
C ASP A 60 -15.84 -13.47 -9.45
N SER A 61 -14.98 -13.15 -10.43
CA SER A 61 -15.27 -13.16 -11.88
C SER A 61 -14.88 -14.46 -12.59
#